data_AF-A0A6V7K0F5-F1
#
_entry.id   AF-A0A6V7K0F5-F1
#
_cell.length_a   1.000
_cell.length_b   1.000
_cell.length_c   1.000
_cell.angle_alpha   90.00
_cell.angle_beta   90.00
_cell.angle_gamma   90.00
#
_symmetry.space_group_name_H-M   'P 1'
#
loop_
_entity.id
_entity.type
_entity.pdbx_description
1 polymer ?
#
loop_
_entity_poly.entity_id
_entity_poly.type
_entity_poly.pdbx_seq_one_letter_code
_entity_poly.pdbx_strand_id
1 'polypeptide(L)'
;FYITTRLRNPHYLPEVAVKVSLLNFMITPQGLQDQLLGIVVAKDLPVLEEKKNQLIVEGANNKRILKEIEDKILEVLSSSEGNILEDETAIKILSSSKLLSEDIEAKQKIAAKTTIEIDEARNGYKPVSRHGAVLFFCISELANIDPMYQYSLPWFINLYVAAILSSEKS
;
A
#
# COMPACT_ATOMS: atom_id res chain seq x y z
N PHE A 1 3.14 16.67 -20.17
CA PHE A 1 4.29 17.29 -19.46
C PHE A 1 3.87 17.51 -18.02
N TYR A 2 4.72 17.22 -17.05
CA TYR A 2 4.41 17.37 -15.62
C TYR A 2 5.43 18.30 -14.96
N ILE A 3 4.98 19.11 -14.00
CA ILE A 3 5.82 20.04 -13.23
C ILE A 3 5.59 19.72 -11.75
N THR A 4 6.66 19.69 -10.95
CA THR A 4 6.58 19.41 -9.51
C THR A 4 7.21 20.54 -8.70
N THR A 5 6.74 20.73 -7.47
CA THR A 5 7.26 21.71 -6.52
C THR A 5 7.28 21.12 -5.12
N ARG A 6 8.24 21.56 -4.30
CA ARG A 6 8.35 21.18 -2.87
C ARG A 6 7.66 22.16 -1.93
N LEU A 7 7.18 23.29 -2.46
CA LEU A 7 6.46 24.27 -1.65
C LEU A 7 5.08 23.69 -1.28
N ARG A 8 4.73 23.79 0.00
CA ARG A 8 3.47 23.24 0.52
C ARG A 8 2.24 23.98 0.00
N ASN A 9 2.34 25.32 -0.09
CA ASN A 9 1.26 26.18 -0.59
C ASN A 9 1.83 27.32 -1.45
N PRO A 10 2.36 27.01 -2.66
CA PRO A 10 2.81 28.03 -3.59
C PRO A 10 1.62 28.83 -4.11
N HIS A 11 1.77 30.17 -4.14
CA HIS A 11 0.75 31.03 -4.69
C HIS A 11 0.80 30.99 -6.22
N TYR A 12 -0.25 30.47 -6.85
CA TYR A 12 -0.43 30.50 -8.30
C TYR A 12 -1.48 31.55 -8.68
N LEU A 13 -1.19 32.33 -9.72
CA LEU A 13 -2.17 33.24 -10.30
C LEU A 13 -3.37 32.46 -10.84
N PRO A 14 -4.61 32.98 -10.75
CA PRO A 14 -5.81 32.30 -11.24
C PRO A 14 -5.70 31.87 -12.70
N GLU A 15 -5.02 32.65 -13.54
CA GLU A 15 -4.77 32.32 -14.95
C GLU A 15 -4.00 30.99 -15.11
N VAL A 16 -3.02 30.74 -14.25
CA VAL A 16 -2.24 29.50 -14.26
C VAL A 16 -3.10 28.35 -13.75
N ALA A 17 -3.87 28.58 -12.67
CA ALA A 17 -4.71 27.55 -12.06
C ALA A 17 -5.82 27.03 -12.98
N VAL A 18 -6.30 27.84 -13.94
CA VAL A 18 -7.28 27.39 -14.96
C VAL A 18 -6.62 26.58 -16.08
N LYS A 19 -5.33 26.82 -16.35
CA LYS A 19 -4.57 26.16 -17.44
C LYS A 19 -4.00 24.81 -17.04
N VAL A 20 -3.86 24.53 -15.74
CA VAL A 20 -3.21 23.32 -15.23
C VAL A 20 -4.10 22.59 -14.24
N SER A 21 -3.94 21.26 -14.15
CA SER A 21 -4.52 20.49 -13.05
C SER A 21 -3.56 20.49 -11.87
N LEU A 22 -3.96 21.11 -10.77
CA LEU A 22 -3.17 21.15 -9.53
C LEU A 22 -3.43 19.87 -8.71
N LEU A 23 -2.38 19.11 -8.45
CA LEU A 23 -2.41 17.93 -7.59
C LEU A 23 -1.64 18.22 -6.30
N ASN A 24 -2.30 18.07 -5.15
CA ASN A 24 -1.70 18.28 -3.84
C ASN A 24 -1.48 16.94 -3.12
N PHE A 25 -0.22 16.58 -2.92
CA PHE A 25 0.19 15.40 -2.16
C PHE A 25 0.42 15.73 -0.69
N MET A 26 -0.58 16.34 -0.04
CA MET A 26 -0.50 16.66 1.37
C MET A 26 -0.61 15.39 2.21
N ILE A 27 0.26 15.28 3.22
CA ILE A 27 0.20 14.22 4.22
C ILE A 27 -1.08 14.37 5.03
N THR A 28 -1.86 13.30 5.15
CA THR A 28 -3.07 13.25 5.98
C THR A 28 -2.77 12.65 7.36
N PRO A 29 -3.54 12.98 8.41
CA PRO A 29 -3.37 12.37 9.74
C PRO A 29 -3.43 10.84 9.71
N GLN A 30 -4.38 10.28 8.96
CA GLN A 30 -4.52 8.85 8.80
C GLN A 30 -3.33 8.25 8.04
N GLY A 31 -2.92 8.85 6.92
CA GLY A 31 -1.78 8.36 6.15
C GLY A 31 -0.47 8.38 6.94
N LEU A 32 -0.24 9.43 7.74
CA LEU A 32 0.92 9.50 8.62
C LEU A 32 0.84 8.47 9.75
N GLN A 33 -0.32 8.29 10.37
CA GLN A 33 -0.50 7.26 11.39
C GLN A 33 -0.15 5.87 10.85
N ASP A 34 -0.63 5.53 9.65
CA ASP A 34 -0.35 4.23 9.03
C ASP A 34 1.14 4.08 8.68
N GLN A 35 1.79 5.17 8.25
CA GLN A 35 3.23 5.20 7.99
C GLN A 35 4.04 4.98 9.27
N LEU A 36 3.71 5.69 10.35
CA LEU A 36 4.39 5.53 11.65
C LEU A 36 4.16 4.12 12.23
N LEU A 37 2.97 3.55 12.04
CA LEU A 37 2.66 2.17 12.42
C LEU A 37 3.55 1.16 11.69
N GLY A 38 3.75 1.35 10.38
CA GLY A 38 4.70 0.53 9.61
C GLY A 38 6.12 0.65 10.17
N ILE A 39 6.57 1.86 10.50
CA ILE A 39 7.92 2.10 11.01
C ILE A 39 8.14 1.41 12.37
N VAL A 40 7.22 1.59 13.33
CA VAL A 40 7.38 0.98 14.67
C VAL A 40 7.34 -0.54 14.61
N VAL A 41 6.40 -1.11 13.84
CA VAL A 41 6.30 -2.56 13.66
C VAL A 41 7.54 -3.12 12.96
N ALA A 42 8.07 -2.44 11.94
CA ALA A 42 9.29 -2.86 11.26
C ALA A 42 10.52 -2.85 12.18
N LYS A 43 10.55 -1.97 13.18
CA LYS A 43 11.65 -1.88 14.15
C LYS A 43 11.54 -2.90 15.27
N ASP A 44 10.34 -3.16 15.77
CA ASP A 44 10.13 -4.04 16.91
C ASP A 44 9.90 -5.51 16.49
N LEU A 45 9.15 -5.72 15.42
CA LEU A 45 8.76 -7.04 14.88
C LEU A 45 9.16 -7.18 13.39
N PRO A 46 10.47 -7.17 13.06
CA PRO A 46 10.93 -7.16 11.67
C PRO A 46 10.46 -8.39 10.87
N VAL A 47 10.40 -9.56 11.50
CA VAL A 47 9.95 -10.81 10.87
C VAL A 47 8.46 -10.73 10.48
N LEU A 48 7.63 -10.09 11.32
CA LEU A 48 6.21 -9.91 11.05
C LEU A 48 6.01 -9.00 9.82
N GLU A 49 6.77 -7.90 9.76
CA GLU A 49 6.69 -6.95 8.65
C GLU A 49 7.22 -7.57 7.33
N GLU A 50 8.29 -8.36 7.40
CA GLU A 50 8.80 -9.10 6.24
C GLU A 50 7.74 -10.08 5.71
N LYS A 51 7.13 -10.88 6.60
CA LYS A 51 6.06 -11.81 6.23
C LYS A 51 4.87 -11.08 5.59
N LYS A 52 4.49 -9.92 6.12
CA LYS A 52 3.43 -9.08 5.54
C LYS A 52 3.80 -8.62 4.12
N ASN A 53 5.02 -8.14 3.92
CA ASN A 53 5.50 -7.70 2.61
C ASN A 53 5.52 -8.85 1.59
N GLN A 54 5.96 -10.04 2.01
CA GLN A 54 5.91 -11.24 1.16
C GLN A 54 4.47 -11.57 0.74
N LEU A 55 3.52 -11.54 1.68
CA LEU A 55 2.10 -11.79 1.37
C LEU A 55 1.50 -10.75 0.41
N ILE A 56 1.91 -9.49 0.51
CA ILE A 56 1.46 -8.43 -0.42
C ILE A 56 1.97 -8.71 -1.84
N VAL A 57 3.26 -9.03 -1.98
CA VAL A 57 3.87 -9.33 -3.28
C VAL A 57 3.26 -10.60 -3.89
N GLU A 58 3.11 -11.65 -3.09
CA GLU A 58 2.47 -12.90 -3.53
C GLU A 58 1.00 -12.66 -3.92
N GLY A 59 0.24 -11.89 -3.14
CA GLY A 59 -1.13 -11.53 -3.43
C GLY A 59 -1.28 -10.73 -4.74
N ALA A 60 -0.36 -9.79 -5.00
CA ALA A 60 -0.33 -9.04 -6.25
C ALA A 60 -0.01 -9.95 -7.46
N ASN A 61 0.97 -10.85 -7.32
CA ASN A 61 1.31 -11.81 -8.37
C ASN A 61 0.17 -12.81 -8.63
N ASN A 62 -0.48 -13.31 -7.58
CA ASN A 62 -1.62 -14.21 -7.69
C ASN A 62 -2.80 -13.54 -8.40
N LYS A 63 -3.11 -12.27 -8.09
CA LYS A 63 -4.13 -11.50 -8.83
C LYS A 63 -3.77 -11.31 -10.30
N ARG A 64 -2.48 -11.08 -10.60
CA ARG A 64 -2.00 -10.98 -11.99
C ARG A 64 -2.20 -12.29 -12.74
N ILE A 65 -1.80 -13.42 -12.14
CA ILE A 65 -1.95 -14.75 -12.75
C ILE A 65 -3.43 -15.10 -12.97
N LEU A 66 -4.32 -14.81 -12.00
CA LEU A 66 -5.76 -15.02 -12.20
C LEU A 66 -6.29 -14.26 -13.41
N LYS A 67 -5.89 -12.99 -13.56
CA LYS A 67 -6.27 -12.20 -14.74
C LYS A 67 -5.72 -12.79 -16.03
N GLU A 68 -4.46 -13.25 -16.05
CA GLU A 68 -3.88 -13.91 -17.22
C GLU A 68 -4.62 -15.21 -17.58
N ILE A 69 -5.08 -15.96 -16.58
CA ILE A 69 -5.91 -17.14 -16.78
C ILE A 69 -7.27 -16.76 -17.38
N GLU A 70 -7.93 -15.73 -16.85
CA GLU A 70 -9.21 -15.22 -17.37
C GLU A 70 -9.07 -14.76 -18.83
N ASP A 71 -8.04 -13.97 -19.14
CA ASP A 71 -7.75 -13.48 -20.48
C ASP A 71 -7.50 -14.66 -21.45
N LYS A 72 -6.77 -15.69 -21.01
CA LYS A 72 -6.52 -16.91 -21.80
C LYS A 72 -7.78 -17.73 -22.05
N ILE A 73 -8.68 -17.82 -21.07
CA ILE A 73 -9.99 -18.48 -21.23
C ILE A 73 -10.81 -17.73 -22.29
N LEU A 74 -10.87 -16.40 -22.20
CA LEU A 74 -11.59 -15.57 -23.17
C LEU A 74 -11.00 -15.70 -24.58
N GLU A 75 -9.68 -15.73 -24.71
CA GLU A 75 -8.99 -15.94 -25.98
C GLU A 75 -9.40 -17.27 -26.62
N VAL A 76 -9.30 -18.38 -25.87
CA VAL A 76 -9.69 -19.71 -26.35
C VAL A 76 -11.15 -19.71 -26.79
N LEU A 77 -12.07 -19.21 -25.94
CA LEU A 77 -13.50 -19.12 -26.26
C LEU A 77 -13.79 -18.28 -27.52
N SER A 78 -13.02 -17.22 -27.76
CA SER A 78 -13.20 -16.33 -28.91
C SER A 78 -12.60 -16.86 -30.21
N SER A 79 -11.52 -17.65 -30.12
CA SER A 79 -10.80 -18.22 -31.27
C SER A 79 -11.41 -19.51 -31.81
N SER A 80 -12.28 -20.16 -31.04
CA SER A 80 -12.93 -21.41 -31.45
C SER A 80 -14.03 -21.15 -32.49
N GLU A 81 -13.70 -21.27 -33.77
CA GLU A 81 -14.67 -21.35 -34.86
C GLU A 81 -15.26 -22.77 -34.94
N GLY A 82 -16.39 -23.02 -34.27
CA GLY A 82 -17.08 -24.32 -34.29
C GLY A 82 -17.58 -24.81 -32.92
N ASN A 83 -17.87 -26.10 -32.80
CA ASN A 83 -18.28 -26.71 -31.53
C ASN A 83 -17.06 -26.91 -30.62
N ILE A 84 -16.91 -26.06 -29.60
CA ILE A 84 -15.78 -26.11 -28.66
C ILE A 84 -15.64 -27.43 -27.91
N LEU A 85 -16.72 -28.22 -27.83
CA LEU A 85 -16.70 -29.55 -27.22
C LEU A 85 -15.93 -30.58 -28.05
N GLU A 86 -15.63 -30.28 -29.31
CA GLU A 86 -14.84 -31.13 -30.20
C GLU A 86 -13.35 -30.74 -30.22
N ASP A 87 -13.01 -29.58 -29.67
CA ASP A 87 -11.62 -29.11 -29.57
C ASP A 87 -10.97 -29.64 -28.27
N GLU A 88 -10.25 -30.75 -28.41
CA GLU A 88 -9.51 -31.38 -27.30
C GLU A 88 -8.47 -30.42 -26.68
N THR A 89 -7.93 -29.48 -27.46
CA THR A 89 -6.93 -28.51 -26.96
C THR A 89 -7.58 -27.44 -26.09
N ALA A 90 -8.74 -26.93 -26.49
CA ALA A 90 -9.54 -26.00 -25.70
C ALA A 90 -9.98 -26.63 -24.36
N ILE A 91 -10.43 -27.89 -24.39
CA ILE A 91 -10.82 -28.63 -23.17
C ILE A 91 -9.64 -28.77 -22.19
N LYS A 92 -8.44 -29.11 -22.69
CA LYS A 92 -7.23 -29.23 -21.85
C LYS A 92 -6.81 -27.89 -21.25
N ILE A 93 -6.87 -26.80 -22.01
CA ILE A 93 -6.54 -25.46 -21.52
C ILE A 93 -7.54 -25.01 -20.45
N LEU A 94 -8.84 -25.19 -20.70
CA LEU A 94 -9.90 -24.85 -19.73
C LEU A 94 -9.78 -25.67 -18.44
N SER A 95 -9.51 -26.97 -18.55
CA SER A 95 -9.35 -27.85 -17.38
C SER A 95 -8.13 -27.49 -16.54
N SER A 96 -6.97 -27.25 -17.17
CA SER A 96 -5.75 -26.86 -16.45
C SER A 96 -5.86 -25.46 -15.83
N SER A 97 -6.49 -24.53 -16.53
CA SER A 97 -6.79 -23.17 -16.04
C SER A 97 -7.71 -23.19 -14.83
N LYS A 98 -8.75 -24.03 -14.84
CA LYS A 98 -9.65 -24.21 -13.70
C LYS A 98 -8.91 -24.72 -12.45
N LEU A 99 -8.10 -25.76 -12.60
CA LEU A 99 -7.32 -26.32 -11.48
C LEU A 99 -6.34 -25.30 -10.88
N LEU A 100 -5.66 -24.54 -11.74
CA LEU A 100 -4.73 -23.49 -11.30
C LEU A 100 -5.47 -22.35 -10.58
N SER A 101 -6.63 -21.95 -11.08
CA SER A 101 -7.46 -20.92 -10.43
C SER A 101 -7.95 -21.35 -9.05
N GLU A 102 -8.40 -22.61 -8.91
CA GLU A 102 -8.84 -23.17 -7.62
C GLU A 102 -7.69 -23.22 -6.59
N ASP A 103 -6.46 -23.60 -7.01
CA ASP A 103 -5.27 -23.58 -6.16
C ASP A 103 -4.90 -22.15 -5.70
N ILE A 104 -4.91 -21.18 -6.63
CA ILE A 104 -4.61 -19.79 -6.30
C ILE A 104 -5.67 -19.20 -5.36
N GLU A 105 -6.95 -19.49 -5.56
CA GLU A 105 -8.00 -19.08 -4.64
C GLU A 105 -7.82 -19.66 -3.24
N ALA A 106 -7.43 -20.93 -3.13
CA ALA A 106 -7.15 -21.55 -1.85
C ALA A 106 -5.98 -20.85 -1.12
N LYS A 107 -4.89 -20.55 -1.84
CA LYS A 107 -3.75 -19.79 -1.32
C LYS A 107 -4.14 -18.38 -0.90
N GLN A 108 -4.95 -17.68 -1.69
CA GLN A 108 -5.43 -16.33 -1.33
C GLN A 108 -6.30 -16.35 -0.07
N LYS A 109 -7.15 -17.37 0.13
CA LYS A 109 -7.95 -17.51 1.36
C LYS A 109 -7.06 -17.68 2.60
N ILE A 110 -5.97 -18.44 2.48
CA ILE A 110 -4.99 -18.60 3.57
C ILE A 110 -4.27 -17.26 3.83
N ALA A 111 -3.77 -16.61 2.78
CA ALA A 111 -3.10 -15.32 2.88
C ALA A 111 -3.99 -14.23 3.52
N ALA A 112 -5.29 -14.21 3.19
CA ALA A 112 -6.24 -13.29 3.78
C ALA A 112 -6.40 -13.51 5.30
N LYS A 113 -6.52 -14.77 5.74
CA LYS A 113 -6.57 -15.11 7.18
C LYS A 113 -5.28 -14.69 7.90
N THR A 114 -4.12 -15.02 7.33
CA THR A 114 -2.83 -14.64 7.90
C THR A 114 -2.64 -13.12 7.95
N THR A 115 -3.20 -12.38 6.99
CA THR A 115 -3.16 -10.91 7.01
C THR A 115 -3.94 -10.34 8.19
N ILE A 116 -5.11 -10.92 8.51
CA ILE A 116 -5.91 -10.52 9.67
C ILE A 116 -5.13 -10.75 10.96
N GLU A 117 -4.52 -11.93 11.13
CA GLU A 117 -3.68 -12.25 12.29
C GLU A 117 -2.49 -11.28 12.43
N ILE A 118 -1.85 -10.92 11.32
CA ILE A 118 -0.78 -9.93 11.30
C ILE A 118 -1.30 -8.55 11.72
N ASP A 119 -2.44 -8.12 11.18
CA ASP A 119 -3.01 -6.81 11.53
C ASP A 119 -3.49 -6.75 12.99
N GLU A 120 -3.94 -7.87 13.56
CA GLU A 120 -4.22 -8.00 14.98
C GLU A 120 -2.97 -7.79 15.83
N ALA A 121 -1.85 -8.43 15.49
CA ALA A 121 -0.57 -8.20 16.16
C ALA A 121 -0.12 -6.73 16.06
N ARG A 122 -0.37 -6.08 14.90
CA ARG A 122 -0.03 -4.66 14.68
C ARG A 122 -0.91 -3.71 15.48
N ASN A 123 -2.12 -4.11 15.87
CA ASN A 123 -3.05 -3.24 16.60
C ASN A 123 -2.49 -2.75 17.94
N GLY A 124 -1.59 -3.51 18.57
CA GLY A 124 -0.90 -3.09 19.80
C GLY A 124 -0.12 -1.78 19.66
N TYR A 125 0.39 -1.49 18.45
CA TYR A 125 1.19 -0.29 18.16
C TYR A 125 0.37 0.87 17.56
N LYS A 126 -0.95 0.70 17.35
CA LYS A 126 -1.80 1.79 16.87
C LYS A 126 -1.81 3.02 17.79
N PRO A 127 -1.88 2.89 19.13
CA PRO A 127 -1.89 4.05 20.02
C PRO A 127 -0.63 4.93 19.89
N VAL A 128 0.56 4.33 19.84
CA VAL A 128 1.82 5.08 19.69
C VAL A 128 1.90 5.77 18.33
N SER A 129 1.43 5.11 17.27
CA SER A 129 1.42 5.66 15.92
C SER A 129 0.46 6.84 15.79
N ARG A 130 -0.73 6.73 16.41
CA ARG A 130 -1.71 7.82 16.47
C ARG A 130 -1.15 9.01 17.25
N HIS A 131 -0.51 8.77 18.39
CA HIS A 131 0.10 9.83 19.18
C HIS A 131 1.22 10.54 18.40
N GLY A 132 2.10 9.79 17.73
CA GLY A 132 3.14 10.33 16.86
C GLY A 132 2.58 11.19 15.72
N ALA A 133 1.48 10.77 15.09
CA ALA A 133 0.83 11.56 14.04
C ALA A 133 0.32 12.90 14.59
N VAL A 134 -0.38 12.89 15.74
CA VAL A 134 -0.86 14.11 16.39
C VAL A 134 0.30 15.06 16.70
N LEU A 135 1.40 14.57 17.26
CA LEU A 135 2.58 15.38 17.57
C LEU A 135 3.16 16.06 16.33
N PHE A 136 3.28 15.35 15.21
CA PHE A 136 3.77 15.93 13.96
C PHE A 136 2.89 17.08 13.45
N PHE A 137 1.57 16.92 13.52
CA PHE A 137 0.64 17.97 13.08
C PHE A 137 0.66 19.17 14.03
N CYS A 138 0.75 18.96 15.35
CA CYS A 138 0.96 20.06 16.30
C CYS A 138 2.26 20.83 16.01
N ILE A 139 3.37 20.12 15.75
CA ILE A 139 4.65 20.76 15.37
C ILE A 139 4.52 21.51 14.04
N SER A 140 3.79 20.95 13.07
CA SER A 140 3.56 21.59 11.78
C SER A 140 2.76 22.89 11.88
N GLU A 141 1.90 23.02 12.90
CA GLU A 141 1.11 24.22 13.17
C GLU A 141 1.90 25.33 13.87
N LEU A 142 3.09 25.05 14.42
CA LEU A 142 3.95 26.07 15.04
C LEU A 142 4.38 27.15 14.04
N ALA A 143 4.40 26.84 12.74
CA ALA A 143 4.65 27.80 11.68
C ALA A 143 3.62 28.96 11.64
N ASN A 144 2.44 28.77 12.25
CA ASN A 144 1.42 29.82 12.39
C ASN A 144 1.80 30.86 13.46
N ILE A 145 2.71 30.52 14.37
CA ILE A 145 3.22 31.43 15.41
C ILE A 145 4.43 32.18 14.85
N ASP A 146 5.41 31.45 14.34
CA ASP A 146 6.61 32.01 13.70
C ASP A 146 6.93 31.24 12.41
N PRO A 147 7.06 31.92 11.25
CA PRO A 147 7.40 31.27 9.98
C PRO A 147 8.71 30.47 9.99
N MET A 148 9.62 30.71 10.93
CA MET A 148 10.87 29.96 11.09
C MET A 148 10.67 28.56 11.68
N TYR A 149 9.54 28.29 12.35
CA TYR A 149 9.22 26.98 12.95
C TYR A 149 8.67 25.99 11.91
N GLN A 150 9.48 25.74 10.88
CA GLN A 150 9.18 24.78 9.83
C GLN A 150 10.02 23.52 9.99
N TYR A 151 9.34 22.39 10.18
CA TYR A 151 9.98 21.09 10.33
C TYR A 151 9.56 20.17 9.20
N SER A 152 10.53 19.43 8.67
CA SER A 152 10.28 18.48 7.60
C SER A 152 9.80 17.13 8.15
N LEU A 153 8.98 16.42 7.38
CA LEU A 153 8.59 15.04 7.74
C LEU A 153 9.82 14.11 7.94
N PRO A 154 10.85 14.12 7.07
CA PRO A 154 12.05 13.31 7.30
C PRO A 154 12.74 13.58 8.65
N TRP A 155 12.79 14.85 9.08
CA TRP A 155 13.33 15.19 10.40
C TRP A 155 12.52 14.53 11.52
N PHE A 156 11.19 14.62 11.46
CA PHE A 156 10.31 14.01 12.46
C PHE A 156 10.43 12.48 12.47
N ILE A 157 10.49 11.84 11.29
CA ILE A 157 10.67 10.39 11.17
C ILE A 157 11.99 9.95 11.79
N ASN A 158 13.09 10.67 11.56
CA ASN A 158 14.38 10.35 12.16
C ASN A 158 14.33 10.43 13.69
N LEU A 159 13.66 11.45 14.24
CA LEU A 159 13.44 11.58 15.68
C LEU A 159 12.60 10.43 16.23
N TYR A 160 11.53 10.07 15.53
CA TYR A 160 10.65 8.94 15.90
C TYR A 160 11.41 7.61 15.93
N VAL A 161 12.24 7.34 14.92
CA VAL A 161 13.08 6.14 14.87
C VAL A 161 14.13 6.15 15.98
N ALA A 162 14.78 7.29 16.23
CA ALA A 162 15.75 7.41 17.31
C ALA A 162 15.11 7.14 18.68
N ALA A 163 13.89 7.64 18.91
CA ALA A 163 13.14 7.40 20.14
C ALA A 163 12.86 5.90 20.36
N ILE A 164 12.44 5.18 19.32
CA ILE A 164 12.21 3.72 19.37
C ILE A 164 13.51 2.97 19.68
N LEU A 165 14.64 3.38 19.10
CA LEU A 165 15.93 2.73 19.37
C LEU A 165 16.44 2.99 20.79
N SER A 166 16.07 4.13 21.37
CA SER A 166 16.47 4.51 22.73
C SER A 166 15.55 3.96 23.83
N SER A 167 14.36 3.47 23.49
CA SER A 167 13.42 2.93 24.47
C SER A 167 13.83 1.53 24.93
N GLU A 168 13.48 1.21 26.18
CA GLU A 168 13.59 -0.16 26.68
C GLU A 168 12.73 -1.11 25.83
N LYS A 169 13.25 -2.30 25.56
CA LYS A 169 12.54 -3.31 24.79
C LYS A 169 11.34 -3.82 25.59
N SER A 170 10.19 -3.96 24.93
CA SER A 170 9.00 -4.59 25.48
C SER A 170 9.14 -6.12 25.54
#